data_AF-A0A7Y6ZF52-F1
#
_entry.id   AF-A0A7Y6ZF52-F1
#
_cell.length_a   1.000
_cell.length_b   1.000
_cell.length_c   1.000
_cell.angle_alpha   90.00
_cell.angle_beta   90.00
_cell.angle_gamma   90.00
#
_symmetry.space_group_name_H-M   'P 1'
#
loop_
_entity.id
_entity.type
_entity.pdbx_description
1 polymer ?
#
loop_
_entity_poly.entity_id
_entity_poly.type
_entity_poly.pdbx_seq_one_letter_code
_entity_poly.pdbx_strand_id
1 'polypeptide(L)'
;MSSSYDLVTRTYPNSAGADELITLHRNYWDYVDWLEAQGDIRFADWVIHCEQNPDDDAPLSETLMYWLWKDECNRWLYCAPTPSKTLPAGFSFWKASYGDRVWTVGCGRLSPVNDKSSHP
;
A
#
# COMPACT_ATOMS: atom_id res chain seq x y z
N MET A 1 18.49 17.48 -1.12
CA MET A 1 17.71 16.39 -1.74
C MET A 1 17.23 15.52 -0.60
N SER A 2 15.97 15.68 -0.18
CA SER A 2 15.38 14.82 0.86
C SER A 2 15.21 13.41 0.32
N SER A 3 15.49 12.41 1.15
CA SER A 3 15.35 11.01 0.76
C SER A 3 13.86 10.66 0.72
N SER A 4 13.46 9.88 -0.27
CA SER A 4 12.09 9.33 -0.39
C SER A 4 11.66 8.54 0.86
N TYR A 5 12.64 8.08 1.64
CA TYR A 5 12.47 7.31 2.87
C TYR A 5 12.55 8.15 4.16
N ASP A 6 12.58 9.47 4.05
CA ASP A 6 12.55 10.33 5.24
C ASP A 6 11.20 10.17 5.95
N LEU A 7 11.21 9.90 7.26
CA LEU A 7 10.00 9.87 8.07
C LEU A 7 9.47 11.29 8.26
N VAL A 8 8.19 11.47 7.98
CA VAL A 8 7.44 12.72 8.17
C VAL A 8 6.22 12.42 9.00
N THR A 9 5.96 13.26 10.00
CA THR A 9 4.79 13.15 10.87
C THR A 9 3.80 14.25 10.51
N ARG A 10 2.52 13.90 10.36
CA ARG A 10 1.41 14.84 10.18
C ARG A 10 0.32 14.55 11.22
N THR A 11 -0.42 15.57 11.64
CA THR A 11 -1.51 15.44 12.62
C THR A 11 -2.86 15.33 11.92
N TYR A 12 -3.71 14.42 12.40
CA TYR A 12 -5.09 14.26 11.94
C TYR A 12 -6.04 14.18 13.14
N PRO A 13 -7.22 14.82 13.08
CA PRO A 13 -8.20 14.73 14.15
C PRO A 13 -8.81 13.31 14.18
N ASN A 14 -8.87 12.73 15.37
CA ASN A 14 -9.49 11.44 15.61
C ASN A 14 -10.99 11.59 15.90
N SER A 15 -11.69 10.48 16.16
CA SER A 15 -13.13 10.45 16.42
C SER A 15 -13.55 11.24 17.67
N ALA A 16 -12.65 11.43 18.63
CA ALA A 16 -12.84 12.24 19.83
C ALA A 16 -12.44 13.72 19.64
N GLY A 17 -11.99 14.10 18.43
CA GLY A 17 -11.50 15.44 18.12
C GLY A 17 -10.11 15.76 18.67
N ALA A 18 -9.35 14.75 19.10
CA ALA A 18 -7.95 14.88 19.51
C ALA A 18 -7.01 14.70 18.31
N ASP A 19 -5.86 15.36 18.34
CA ASP A 19 -4.86 15.28 17.29
C ASP A 19 -4.04 13.98 17.41
N GLU A 20 -4.17 13.11 16.42
CA GLU A 20 -3.41 11.87 16.28
C GLU A 20 -2.18 12.09 15.42
N LEU A 21 -1.02 11.59 15.87
CA LEU A 21 0.25 11.75 15.17
C LEU A 21 0.49 10.56 14.24
N ILE A 22 0.32 10.79 12.93
CA ILE A 22 0.57 9.77 11.92
C ILE A 22 1.98 9.96 11.36
N THR A 23 2.83 8.95 11.47
CA THR A 23 4.21 8.98 10.98
C THR A 23 4.36 8.02 9.82
N LEU A 24 4.66 8.54 8.63
CA LEU A 24 4.87 7.78 7.41
C LEU A 24 6.13 8.26 6.70
N HIS A 25 6.67 7.42 5.81
CA HIS A 25 7.73 7.85 4.90
C HIS A 25 7.20 8.91 3.93
N ARG A 26 8.08 9.81 3.49
CA ARG A 26 7.75 10.91 2.57
C ARG A 26 7.06 10.44 1.30
N ASN A 27 7.50 9.33 0.70
CA ASN A 27 6.86 8.74 -0.48
C ASN A 27 5.38 8.39 -0.28
N TYR A 28 5.01 7.90 0.90
CA TYR A 28 3.61 7.61 1.21
C TYR A 28 2.81 8.89 1.41
N TRP A 29 3.41 9.93 1.98
CA TRP A 29 2.75 11.25 2.02
C TRP A 29 2.54 11.84 0.63
N ASP A 30 3.54 11.75 -0.25
CA ASP A 30 3.41 12.19 -1.63
C ASP A 30 2.29 11.41 -2.37
N TYR A 31 2.14 10.12 -2.03
CA TYR A 31 1.05 9.28 -2.54
C TYR A 31 -0.32 9.69 -1.98
N VAL A 32 -0.42 9.98 -0.68
CA VAL A 32 -1.64 10.51 -0.05
C VAL A 32 -2.05 11.83 -0.69
N ASP A 33 -1.11 12.78 -0.82
CA ASP A 33 -1.37 14.09 -1.43
C ASP A 33 -1.87 13.94 -2.88
N TRP A 34 -1.32 12.96 -3.62
CA TRP A 34 -1.79 12.64 -4.96
C TRP A 34 -3.22 12.05 -4.97
N LEU A 35 -3.53 11.10 -4.07
CA LEU A 35 -4.86 10.51 -3.96
C LEU A 35 -5.93 11.55 -3.59
N GLU A 36 -5.63 12.44 -2.64
CA GLU A 36 -6.53 13.52 -2.24
C GLU A 36 -6.72 14.53 -3.38
N ALA A 37 -5.67 14.83 -4.15
CA ALA A 37 -5.76 15.71 -5.32
C ALA A 37 -6.62 15.13 -6.46
N GLN A 38 -6.68 13.79 -6.60
CA GLN A 38 -7.62 13.13 -7.53
C GLN A 38 -9.06 13.12 -7.00
N GLY A 39 -9.25 13.36 -5.70
CA GLY A 39 -10.54 13.15 -5.03
C GLY A 39 -10.87 11.68 -4.81
N ASP A 40 -9.88 10.78 -4.91
CA ASP A 40 -10.06 9.34 -4.72
C ASP A 40 -10.31 9.01 -3.24
N ILE A 41 -9.69 9.76 -2.33
CA ILE A 41 -9.84 9.59 -0.88
C ILE A 41 -9.97 10.93 -0.16
N ARG A 42 -10.39 10.84 1.10
CA ARG A 42 -10.08 11.81 2.15
C ARG A 42 -9.30 11.07 3.22
N PHE A 43 -8.04 11.41 3.43
CA PHE A 43 -7.17 10.61 4.30
C PHE A 43 -7.65 10.62 5.77
N ALA A 44 -8.25 11.72 6.22
CA ALA A 44 -8.86 11.80 7.55
C ALA A 44 -9.92 10.71 7.79
N ASP A 45 -10.71 10.35 6.77
CA ASP A 45 -11.73 9.30 6.89
C ASP A 45 -11.08 7.92 7.10
N TRP A 46 -9.90 7.69 6.52
CA TRP A 46 -9.13 6.46 6.71
C TRP A 46 -8.51 6.39 8.11
N VAL A 47 -8.01 7.51 8.62
CA VAL A 47 -7.49 7.61 10.00
C VAL A 47 -8.60 7.23 10.99
N ILE A 48 -9.80 7.81 10.85
CA ILE A 48 -10.95 7.51 11.70
C ILE A 48 -11.38 6.04 11.53
N HIS A 49 -11.38 5.52 10.30
CA HIS A 49 -11.76 4.13 10.06
C HIS A 49 -10.82 3.14 10.74
N CYS A 50 -9.50 3.37 10.64
CA CYS A 50 -8.50 2.51 11.28
C CYS A 50 -8.48 2.69 12.81
N GLU A 51 -8.76 3.89 13.34
CA GLU A 51 -8.96 4.11 14.77
C GLU A 51 -10.15 3.31 15.33
N GLN A 52 -11.27 3.27 14.59
CA GLN A 52 -12.47 2.53 14.98
C GLN A 52 -12.35 1.02 14.81
N ASN A 53 -11.40 0.56 14.01
CA ASN A 53 -11.13 -0.86 13.74
C ASN A 53 -9.65 -1.14 14.02
N PRO A 54 -9.23 -1.04 15.29
CA PRO A 54 -7.83 -1.26 15.65
C PRO A 54 -7.43 -2.70 15.32
N ASP A 55 -6.23 -2.84 14.77
CA ASP A 55 -5.56 -4.12 14.70
C ASP A 55 -4.74 -4.28 15.99
N ASP A 56 -4.97 -5.36 16.74
CA ASP A 56 -4.33 -5.57 18.05
C ASP A 56 -2.80 -5.69 17.93
N ASP A 57 -2.30 -6.00 16.73
CA ASP A 57 -0.89 -6.30 16.49
C ASP A 57 -0.08 -5.14 15.88
N ALA A 58 -0.71 -4.03 15.47
CA ALA A 58 -0.02 -2.95 14.76
C ALA A 58 -0.45 -1.53 15.19
N PRO A 59 0.49 -0.57 15.28
CA PRO A 59 0.15 0.83 15.51
C PRO A 59 -0.58 1.41 14.28
N LEU A 60 -1.47 2.38 14.53
CA LEU A 60 -2.30 3.03 13.51
C LEU A 60 -1.51 3.51 12.28
N SER A 61 -0.32 4.08 12.49
CA SER A 61 0.56 4.52 11.40
C SER A 61 1.00 3.37 10.50
N GLU A 62 1.29 2.20 11.06
CA GLU A 62 1.69 1.01 10.32
C GLU A 62 0.50 0.38 9.59
N THR A 63 -0.67 0.35 10.23
CA THR A 63 -1.92 -0.05 9.58
C THR A 63 -2.18 0.83 8.36
N LEU A 64 -2.16 2.15 8.50
CA LEU A 64 -2.36 3.10 7.40
C LEU A 64 -1.31 2.91 6.28
N MET A 65 -0.04 2.71 6.63
CA MET A 65 1.01 2.41 5.66
C MET A 65 0.69 1.16 4.85
N TYR A 66 0.23 0.09 5.51
CA TYR A 66 -0.16 -1.15 4.84
C TYR A 66 -1.34 -0.93 3.87
N TRP A 67 -2.36 -0.15 4.28
CA TRP A 67 -3.50 0.16 3.42
C TRP A 67 -3.10 0.97 2.19
N LEU A 68 -2.21 1.96 2.35
CA LEU A 68 -1.66 2.73 1.22
C LEU A 68 -0.87 1.85 0.26
N TRP A 69 0.02 0.99 0.79
CA TRP A 69 0.77 0.05 -0.02
C TRP A 69 -0.15 -0.90 -0.79
N LYS A 70 -1.21 -1.40 -0.14
CA LYS A 70 -2.20 -2.29 -0.75
C LYS A 70 -2.99 -1.61 -1.87
N ASP A 71 -3.39 -0.35 -1.68
CA ASP A 71 -4.03 0.45 -2.73
C ASP A 71 -3.08 0.65 -3.92
N GLU A 72 -1.83 1.04 -3.66
CA GLU A 72 -0.82 1.21 -4.71
C GLU A 72 -0.63 -0.10 -5.51
N CYS A 73 -0.51 -1.24 -4.83
CA CYS A 73 -0.42 -2.56 -5.45
C CYS A 73 -1.65 -2.88 -6.31
N ASN A 74 -2.86 -2.59 -5.82
CA ASN A 74 -4.09 -2.81 -6.57
C ASN A 74 -4.13 -1.96 -7.84
N ARG A 75 -3.70 -0.70 -7.76
CA ARG A 75 -3.64 0.16 -8.95
C ARG A 75 -2.69 -0.39 -10.00
N TRP A 76 -1.52 -0.89 -9.59
CA TRP A 76 -0.61 -1.59 -10.49
C TRP A 76 -1.21 -2.85 -11.09
N LEU A 77 -1.94 -3.65 -10.30
CA LEU A 77 -2.60 -4.87 -10.75
C LEU A 77 -3.69 -4.59 -11.80
N TYR A 78 -4.47 -3.54 -11.60
CA TYR A 78 -5.60 -3.16 -12.46
C TYR A 78 -5.26 -2.11 -13.52
N CYS A 79 -3.98 -1.78 -13.69
CA CYS A 79 -3.51 -0.73 -14.60
C CYS A 79 -4.21 0.62 -14.39
N ALA A 80 -4.60 0.93 -13.14
CA ALA A 80 -5.18 2.20 -12.78
C ALA A 80 -4.10 3.30 -12.72
N PRO A 81 -4.49 4.59 -12.82
CA PRO A 81 -3.55 5.70 -12.65
C PRO A 81 -2.80 5.59 -11.32
N THR A 82 -1.49 5.79 -11.37
CA THR A 82 -0.60 5.83 -10.19
C THR A 82 0.47 6.90 -10.43
N PRO A 83 0.91 7.64 -9.39
CA PRO A 83 1.96 8.65 -9.54
C PRO A 83 3.35 8.01 -9.63
N SER A 84 3.48 6.77 -9.16
CA SER A 84 4.74 6.03 -9.14
C SER A 84 5.03 5.41 -10.50
N LYS A 85 6.27 5.55 -10.98
CA LYS A 85 6.78 4.86 -12.19
C LYS A 85 7.44 3.52 -11.88
N THR A 86 7.55 3.20 -10.60
CA THR A 86 8.26 2.02 -10.08
C THR A 86 7.28 1.14 -9.33
N LEU A 87 7.52 -0.18 -9.37
CA LEU A 87 6.68 -1.10 -8.62
C LEU A 87 6.80 -0.83 -7.11
N PRO A 88 5.70 -0.99 -6.35
CA PRO A 88 5.73 -0.84 -4.90
C PRO A 88 6.76 -1.80 -4.31
N ALA A 89 7.43 -1.36 -3.24
CA ALA A 89 8.46 -2.17 -2.60
C ALA A 89 7.89 -3.53 -2.17
N GLY A 90 8.59 -4.62 -2.51
CA GLY A 90 8.16 -5.98 -2.20
C GLY A 90 6.97 -6.50 -3.03
N PHE A 91 6.42 -5.70 -3.95
CA PHE A 91 5.37 -6.14 -4.86
C PHE A 91 5.95 -6.82 -6.09
N SER A 92 5.54 -8.07 -6.32
CA SER A 92 5.87 -8.84 -7.52
C SER A 92 4.60 -9.49 -8.05
N PHE A 93 4.42 -9.47 -9.37
CA PHE A 93 3.33 -10.18 -10.04
C PHE A 93 3.87 -10.97 -11.22
N TRP A 94 3.16 -12.03 -11.59
CA TRP A 94 3.52 -12.83 -12.75
C TRP A 94 2.88 -12.23 -14.00
N LYS A 95 3.71 -12.00 -15.01
CA LYS A 95 3.26 -11.71 -16.37
C LYS A 95 3.17 -13.03 -17.12
N ALA A 96 1.97 -13.56 -17.29
CA ALA A 96 1.74 -14.77 -18.08
C ALA A 96 1.42 -14.36 -19.53
N SER A 97 2.21 -14.82 -20.49
CA SER A 97 1.92 -14.65 -21.92
C SER A 97 1.43 -15.96 -22.51
N TYR A 98 0.29 -15.93 -23.20
CA TYR A 98 -0.25 -17.07 -23.94
C TYR A 98 -0.62 -16.63 -25.37
N GLY A 99 0.13 -17.12 -26.36
CA GLY A 99 0.10 -16.55 -27.71
C GLY A 99 0.50 -15.07 -27.71
N ASP A 100 -0.24 -14.23 -28.44
CA ASP A 100 -0.03 -12.77 -28.49
C ASP A 100 -0.67 -12.01 -27.32
N ARG A 101 -1.25 -12.71 -26.32
CA ARG A 101 -1.95 -12.08 -25.20
C ARG A 101 -1.11 -12.12 -23.93
N VAL A 102 -1.13 -10.99 -23.21
CA VAL A 102 -0.46 -10.81 -21.93
C VAL A 102 -1.50 -10.70 -20.83
N TRP A 103 -1.33 -11.49 -19.79
CA TRP A 103 -2.14 -11.50 -18.57
C TRP A 103 -1.27 -11.11 -17.38
N THR A 104 -1.79 -10.26 -16.50
CA THR A 104 -1.19 -9.96 -15.20
C THR A 104 -1.95 -10.75 -14.13
N VAL A 105 -1.24 -11.61 -13.40
CA VAL A 105 -1.80 -12.35 -12.27
C VAL A 105 -1.02 -11.95 -11.01
N GLY A 106 -1.68 -11.26 -10.09
CA GLY A 106 -1.11 -10.88 -8.80
C GLY A 106 -1.31 -11.99 -7.76
N CYS A 107 -0.31 -12.26 -6.92
CA CYS A 107 -0.52 -13.01 -5.68
C CYS A 107 0.50 -12.62 -4.59
N GLY A 108 0.00 -12.49 -3.36
CA GLY A 108 0.79 -12.32 -2.15
C GLY A 108 1.49 -13.62 -1.69
N ARG A 109 2.64 -13.44 -1.03
CA ARG A 109 3.51 -14.39 -0.31
C ARG A 109 3.67 -15.80 -0.92
N LEU A 110 4.84 -16.01 -1.55
CA LEU A 110 5.40 -17.34 -1.79
C LEU A 110 5.88 -17.94 -0.46
N SER A 111 5.16 -18.93 0.08
CA SER A 111 5.78 -19.92 0.97
C SER A 111 6.54 -20.93 0.10
N PRO A 112 7.79 -21.30 0.45
CA PRO A 112 8.52 -22.29 -0.31
C PRO A 112 7.88 -23.67 -0.12
N VAL A 113 7.21 -24.18 -1.16
CA VAL A 113 6.87 -25.60 -1.23
C VAL A 113 8.14 -26.35 -1.62
N ASN A 114 8.66 -27.10 -0.66
CA ASN A 114 9.80 -28.00 -0.85
C ASN A 114 9.33 -29.20 -1.68
N ASP A 115 9.43 -29.11 -3.00
CA ASP A 115 9.11 -30.23 -3.90
C ASP A 115 10.32 -31.17 -3.98
N LYS A 116 10.23 -32.27 -3.22
CA LYS A 116 10.99 -33.48 -3.49
C LYS A 116 10.03 -34.66 -3.58
N SER A 117 9.36 -34.79 -4.71
CA SER A 117 8.94 -36.10 -5.21
C SER A 117 9.51 -36.34 -6.61
N SER A 118 10.74 -36.84 -6.64
CA SER A 118 11.28 -37.54 -7.82
C SER A 118 10.85 -39.00 -7.74
N HIS A 119 10.02 -39.44 -8.67
CA HIS A 119 9.97 -40.83 -9.13
C HIS A 119 9.64 -40.84 -10.63
N PRO A 120 10.34 -41.68 -11.39
CA PRO A 120 9.75 -42.96 -11.77
C PRO A 120 10.17 -44.11 -10.85
#